data_AF-A8NPA8-F1
#
_entry.id   AF-A8NPA8-F1
#
_cell.length_a   1.000
_cell.length_b   1.000
_cell.length_c   1.000
_cell.angle_alpha   90.00
_cell.angle_beta   90.00
_cell.angle_gamma   90.00
#
_symmetry.space_group_name_H-M   'P 1'
#
loop_
_entity.id
_entity.type
_entity.pdbx_description
1 polymer ?
#
loop_
_entity_poly.entity_id
_entity_poly.type
_entity_poly.pdbx_seq_one_letter_code
_entity_poly.pdbx_strand_id
1 'polypeptide(L)'
;MAASWIENIPIEMVDKEETNLAFQLQSRMEFWNTWASRVCNGDPTLNCGEEACHASCDALLDHPSCVHCFQTPRGITGNCMLQEELIAHFLETDCETPVEEIQPFLQEYKVLKARLLGNESMSRSGAGVDGHMFIETTSILAKPKLVKDTVKKLQDHLEYLRKENARATAAAVRMRQTWVTLSRLIGDTLVVLQDPAISPSVAQTRALATLTRSRTHDLLFRAAQLPPVPLLGIDDQ
;
A
#
# COMPACT_ATOMS: atom_id res chain seq x y z
N MET A 1 17.76 10.61 21.73
CA MET A 1 16.47 11.13 21.23
C MET A 1 16.48 10.95 19.73
N ALA A 2 15.70 9.99 19.20
CA ALA A 2 15.54 9.89 17.75
C ALA A 2 14.84 11.17 17.29
N ALA A 3 15.44 11.93 16.37
CA ALA A 3 14.73 13.00 15.69
C ALA A 3 13.42 12.40 15.16
N SER A 4 12.30 13.03 15.48
CA SER A 4 10.99 12.51 15.10
C SER A 4 10.97 12.48 13.57
N TRP A 5 11.02 11.28 12.99
CA TRP A 5 11.04 11.08 11.53
C TRP A 5 9.91 11.83 10.82
N ILE A 6 8.84 12.11 11.56
CA ILE A 6 7.71 12.93 11.13
C ILE A 6 8.11 14.33 10.68
N GLU A 7 9.16 14.92 11.24
CA GLU A 7 9.61 16.28 10.90
C GLU A 7 10.08 16.37 9.44
N ASN A 8 10.50 15.24 8.85
CA ASN A 8 11.00 15.16 7.47
C ASN A 8 9.90 14.88 6.43
N ILE A 9 8.63 14.82 6.83
CA ILE A 9 7.50 14.67 5.91
C ILE A 9 7.16 16.06 5.34
N PRO A 10 7.21 16.26 4.01
CA PRO A 10 6.92 17.56 3.39
C PRO A 10 5.43 17.88 3.50
N ILE A 11 5.06 18.81 4.38
CA ILE A 11 3.65 19.16 4.63
C ILE A 11 2.96 19.71 3.38
N GLU A 12 3.67 20.46 2.56
CA GLU A 12 3.16 21.02 1.31
C GLU A 12 2.65 19.94 0.36
N MET A 13 3.30 18.76 0.36
CA MET A 13 2.85 17.63 -0.45
C MET A 13 1.71 16.85 0.23
N VAL A 14 1.75 16.72 1.56
CA VAL A 14 0.69 16.04 2.33
C VAL A 14 -0.65 16.77 2.22
N ASP A 15 -0.61 18.10 2.18
CA ASP A 15 -1.80 18.94 2.14
C ASP A 15 -2.42 19.07 0.73
N LYS A 16 -1.76 18.56 -0.31
CA LYS A 16 -2.32 18.48 -1.67
C LYS A 16 -3.49 17.50 -1.69
N GLU A 17 -4.60 17.91 -2.32
CA GLU A 17 -5.77 17.05 -2.49
C GLU A 17 -5.44 15.82 -3.34
N GLU A 18 -4.60 16.00 -4.35
CA GLU A 18 -4.08 14.97 -5.26
C GLU A 18 -3.36 13.87 -4.49
N THR A 19 -2.63 14.20 -3.41
CA THR A 19 -1.95 13.22 -2.57
C THR A 19 -2.95 12.33 -1.83
N ASN A 20 -4.01 12.92 -1.28
CA ASN A 20 -5.08 12.16 -0.62
C ASN A 20 -5.80 11.25 -1.62
N LEU A 21 -6.13 11.77 -2.80
CA LEU A 21 -6.76 11.00 -3.88
C LEU A 21 -5.88 9.84 -4.34
N ALA A 22 -4.58 10.07 -4.55
CA ALA A 22 -3.62 9.05 -4.95
C ALA A 22 -3.52 7.91 -3.91
N PHE A 23 -3.52 8.23 -2.61
CA PHE A 23 -3.56 7.21 -1.56
C PHE A 23 -4.88 6.43 -1.55
N GLN A 24 -6.02 7.11 -1.73
CA GLN A 24 -7.31 6.45 -1.79
C GLN A 24 -7.39 5.49 -2.97
N LEU A 25 -6.98 5.91 -4.17
CA LEU A 25 -6.96 5.07 -5.37
C LEU A 25 -6.15 3.79 -5.18
N GLN A 26 -4.97 3.88 -4.55
CA GLN A 26 -4.15 2.70 -4.27
C GLN A 26 -4.78 1.70 -3.29
N SER A 27 -5.69 2.18 -2.45
CA SER A 27 -6.45 1.30 -1.57
C SER A 27 -7.69 0.72 -2.26
N ARG A 28 -8.28 1.40 -3.25
CA ARG A 28 -9.60 1.07 -3.77
C ARG A 28 -9.53 0.19 -5.02
N MET A 29 -9.56 -1.13 -4.79
CA MET A 29 -9.52 -2.14 -5.84
C MET A 29 -10.64 -1.99 -6.87
N GLU A 30 -11.81 -1.47 -6.52
CA GLU A 30 -12.90 -1.27 -7.48
C GLU A 30 -12.52 -0.31 -8.64
N PHE A 31 -11.72 0.72 -8.37
CA PHE A 31 -11.23 1.62 -9.40
C PHE A 31 -10.16 0.94 -10.25
N TRP A 32 -9.25 0.24 -9.60
CA TRP A 32 -8.25 -0.58 -10.28
C TRP A 32 -8.92 -1.57 -11.24
N ASN A 33 -9.86 -2.38 -10.76
CA ASN A 33 -10.53 -3.41 -11.56
C ASN A 33 -11.24 -2.78 -12.76
N THR A 34 -11.91 -1.64 -12.56
CA THR A 34 -12.62 -0.92 -13.61
C THR A 34 -11.65 -0.40 -14.68
N TRP A 35 -10.56 0.23 -14.25
CA TRP A 35 -9.53 0.76 -15.15
C TRP A 35 -8.79 -0.37 -15.87
N ALA A 36 -8.28 -1.37 -15.16
CA ALA A 36 -7.58 -2.52 -15.73
C ALA A 36 -8.47 -3.26 -16.75
N SER A 37 -9.77 -3.42 -16.47
CA SER A 37 -10.71 -4.03 -17.42
C SER A 37 -10.91 -3.20 -18.70
N ARG A 38 -10.84 -1.87 -18.63
CA ARG A 38 -10.94 -1.00 -19.81
C ARG A 38 -9.67 -1.09 -20.67
N VAL A 39 -8.51 -1.09 -20.01
CA VAL A 39 -7.22 -1.04 -20.69
C VAL A 39 -6.83 -2.42 -21.28
N CYS A 40 -7.05 -3.52 -20.55
CA CYS A 40 -6.76 -4.88 -21.05
C CYS A 40 -7.59 -5.28 -22.28
N ASN A 41 -8.72 -4.63 -22.54
CA ASN A 41 -9.62 -4.96 -23.65
C ASN A 41 -9.42 -4.10 -24.91
N GLY A 42 -8.46 -3.16 -24.93
CA GLY A 42 -8.38 -2.22 -26.05
C GLY A 42 -7.08 -1.47 -26.26
N ASP A 43 -6.12 -1.50 -25.34
CA ASP A 43 -4.92 -0.67 -25.46
C ASP A 43 -3.62 -1.49 -25.57
N PRO A 44 -3.02 -1.60 -26.78
CA PRO A 44 -1.73 -2.26 -26.98
C PRO A 44 -0.54 -1.46 -26.40
N THR A 45 -0.76 -0.27 -25.86
CA THR A 45 0.31 0.61 -25.36
C THR A 45 0.54 0.52 -23.85
N LEU A 46 -0.28 -0.24 -23.11
CA LEU A 46 -0.13 -0.36 -21.67
C LEU A 46 1.24 -0.93 -21.31
N ASN A 47 2.10 -0.13 -20.69
CA ASN A 47 3.44 -0.51 -20.32
C ASN A 47 3.74 -0.04 -18.89
N CYS A 48 4.25 -0.94 -18.06
CA CYS A 48 4.58 -0.67 -16.67
C CYS A 48 6.03 -0.22 -16.45
N GLY A 49 6.77 0.06 -17.53
CA GLY A 49 8.17 0.49 -17.51
C GLY A 49 9.19 -0.63 -17.29
N GLU A 50 8.76 -1.87 -17.02
CA GLU A 50 9.66 -3.02 -16.83
C GLU A 50 10.14 -3.57 -18.18
N GLU A 51 11.44 -3.89 -18.30
CA GLU A 51 12.04 -4.33 -19.57
C GLU A 51 11.35 -5.59 -20.13
N ALA A 52 10.95 -6.49 -19.25
CA ALA A 52 10.24 -7.70 -19.64
C ALA A 52 8.79 -7.44 -20.10
N CYS A 53 8.24 -6.23 -19.89
CA CYS A 53 6.89 -5.83 -20.26
C CYS A 53 6.85 -4.87 -21.47
N HIS A 54 7.97 -4.65 -22.16
CA HIS A 54 8.15 -3.59 -23.17
C HIS A 54 7.09 -3.50 -24.29
N ALA A 55 6.36 -4.57 -24.58
CA ALA A 55 5.35 -4.60 -25.65
C ALA A 55 3.91 -4.38 -25.18
N SER A 56 3.54 -4.93 -24.02
CA SER A 56 2.20 -4.83 -23.44
C SER A 56 2.18 -5.47 -22.06
N CYS A 57 1.57 -4.83 -21.08
CA CYS A 57 1.28 -5.42 -19.78
C CYS A 57 -0.06 -6.15 -19.80
N ASP A 58 -0.06 -7.39 -19.28
CA ASP A 58 -1.27 -8.08 -18.88
C ASP A 58 -1.61 -7.68 -17.44
N ALA A 59 -2.53 -6.73 -17.26
CA ALA A 59 -2.88 -6.22 -15.93
C ALA A 59 -3.75 -7.25 -15.19
N LEU A 60 -3.40 -7.51 -13.93
CA LEU A 60 -4.20 -8.37 -13.06
C LEU A 60 -5.47 -7.65 -12.65
N LEU A 61 -6.64 -8.26 -12.83
CA LEU A 61 -7.91 -7.62 -12.47
C LEU A 61 -8.17 -7.56 -10.98
N ASP A 62 -7.41 -8.27 -10.16
CA ASP A 62 -7.62 -8.42 -8.71
C ASP A 62 -6.39 -7.98 -7.90
N HIS A 63 -5.35 -7.47 -8.57
CA HIS A 63 -4.12 -6.99 -7.94
C HIS A 63 -3.56 -5.80 -8.73
N PRO A 64 -3.11 -4.72 -8.07
CA PRO A 64 -2.61 -3.52 -8.73
C PRO A 64 -1.20 -3.70 -9.32
N SER A 65 -1.04 -4.66 -10.23
CA SER A 65 0.19 -4.96 -10.98
C SER A 65 -0.11 -5.73 -12.26
N CYS A 66 0.89 -5.88 -13.14
CA CYS A 66 0.80 -6.83 -14.24
C CYS A 66 1.26 -8.24 -13.82
N VAL A 67 0.83 -9.26 -14.58
CA VAL A 67 1.18 -10.67 -14.35
C VAL A 67 2.68 -10.86 -14.17
N HIS A 68 3.49 -10.25 -15.04
CA HIS A 68 4.94 -10.40 -15.00
C HIS A 68 5.56 -9.79 -13.74
N CYS A 69 5.23 -8.53 -13.42
CA CYS A 69 5.73 -7.87 -12.22
C CYS A 69 5.33 -8.60 -10.93
N PHE A 70 4.14 -9.22 -10.91
CA PHE A 70 3.68 -10.01 -9.77
C PHE A 70 4.44 -11.35 -9.62
N GLN A 71 4.77 -12.00 -10.73
CA GLN A 71 5.40 -13.31 -10.71
C GLN A 71 6.90 -13.28 -10.43
N THR A 72 7.57 -12.15 -10.67
CA THR A 72 9.01 -11.99 -10.52
C THR A 72 9.41 -11.89 -9.03
N PRO A 73 10.38 -12.69 -8.53
CA PRO A 73 10.80 -12.69 -7.13
C PRO A 73 11.40 -11.36 -6.64
N ARG A 74 11.92 -10.54 -7.55
CA ARG A 74 12.41 -9.18 -7.30
C ARG A 74 11.32 -8.10 -7.44
N GLY A 75 10.12 -8.49 -7.88
CA GLY A 75 8.95 -7.64 -7.91
C GLY A 75 8.55 -7.32 -6.48
N ILE A 76 9.16 -6.30 -5.91
CA ILE A 76 8.57 -5.61 -4.77
C ILE A 76 7.20 -5.15 -5.28
N THR A 77 6.14 -5.55 -4.58
CA THR A 77 4.71 -5.35 -4.91
C THR A 77 4.28 -3.88 -5.09
N GLY A 78 5.22 -2.94 -5.14
CA GLY A 78 5.01 -1.51 -5.37
C GLY A 78 5.79 -0.88 -6.52
N ASN A 79 6.54 -1.65 -7.32
CA ASN A 79 7.36 -1.10 -8.42
C ASN A 79 6.70 -1.13 -9.81
N CYS A 80 5.57 -1.83 -9.95
CA CYS A 80 4.84 -1.85 -11.22
C CYS A 80 4.24 -0.45 -11.47
N MET A 81 4.64 0.21 -12.57
CA MET A 81 4.19 1.59 -12.84
C MET A 81 2.73 1.69 -13.28
N LEU A 82 1.99 0.58 -13.47
CA LEU A 82 0.57 0.63 -13.79
C LEU A 82 -0.27 1.36 -12.73
N GLN A 83 0.17 1.35 -11.46
CA GLN A 83 -0.47 2.16 -10.42
C GLN A 83 -0.26 3.67 -10.65
N GLU A 84 0.93 4.06 -11.12
CA GLU A 84 1.23 5.45 -11.47
C GLU A 84 0.41 5.87 -12.69
N GLU A 85 0.25 4.98 -13.68
CA GLU A 85 -0.63 5.20 -14.86
C GLU A 85 -2.10 5.39 -14.47
N LEU A 86 -2.63 4.57 -13.54
CA LEU A 86 -4.00 4.76 -13.03
C LEU A 86 -4.14 6.13 -12.34
N ILE A 87 -3.18 6.53 -11.52
CA ILE A 87 -3.22 7.82 -10.82
C ILE A 87 -3.14 8.95 -11.85
N ALA A 88 -2.24 8.86 -12.83
CA ALA A 88 -2.12 9.84 -13.92
C ALA A 88 -3.45 10.01 -14.65
N HIS A 89 -4.06 8.89 -15.06
CA HIS A 89 -5.34 8.89 -15.74
C HIS A 89 -6.45 9.53 -14.90
N PHE A 90 -6.53 9.19 -13.61
CA PHE A 90 -7.55 9.77 -12.73
C PHE A 90 -7.34 11.27 -12.51
N LEU A 91 -6.09 11.72 -12.32
CA LEU A 91 -5.79 13.15 -12.17
C LEU A 91 -6.13 13.93 -13.45
N GLU A 92 -5.80 13.38 -14.62
CA GLU A 92 -6.12 14.01 -15.90
C GLU A 92 -7.64 14.07 -16.15
N THR A 93 -8.35 12.97 -15.94
CA THR A 93 -9.74 12.83 -16.40
C THR A 93 -10.79 13.22 -15.36
N ASP A 94 -10.57 12.89 -14.09
CA ASP A 94 -11.53 13.12 -13.01
C ASP A 94 -11.19 14.39 -12.18
N CYS A 95 -9.92 14.82 -12.15
CA CYS A 95 -9.49 16.01 -11.41
C CYS A 95 -9.15 17.21 -12.31
N GLU A 96 -9.18 17.04 -13.63
CA GLU A 96 -8.82 18.07 -14.62
C GLU A 96 -7.44 18.69 -14.36
N THR A 97 -6.51 17.92 -13.77
CA THR A 97 -5.14 18.38 -13.51
C THR A 97 -4.41 18.59 -14.84
N PRO A 98 -3.74 19.75 -15.06
CA PRO A 98 -2.97 19.98 -16.28
C PRO A 98 -1.91 18.91 -16.50
N VAL A 99 -1.79 18.40 -17.73
CA VAL A 99 -0.87 17.31 -18.09
C VAL A 99 0.58 17.63 -17.70
N GLU A 100 0.97 18.90 -17.79
CA GLU A 100 2.30 19.39 -17.42
C GLU A 100 2.59 19.26 -15.91
N GLU A 101 1.56 19.20 -15.07
CA GLU A 101 1.66 19.10 -13.61
C GLU A 101 1.62 17.65 -13.10
N ILE A 102 1.05 16.73 -13.88
CA ILE A 102 0.89 15.32 -13.50
C ILE A 102 2.25 14.64 -13.30
N GLN A 103 3.17 14.75 -14.26
CA GLN A 103 4.48 14.09 -14.15
C GLN A 103 5.32 14.60 -12.98
N PRO A 104 5.46 15.93 -12.76
CA PRO A 104 6.08 16.47 -11.55
C PRO A 104 5.43 15.94 -10.26
N PHE A 105 4.10 15.92 -10.20
CA PHE A 105 3.37 15.38 -9.05
C PHE A 105 3.71 13.91 -8.79
N LEU A 106 3.69 13.05 -9.82
CA LEU A 106 3.97 11.62 -9.67
C LEU A 106 5.40 11.37 -9.14
N GLN A 107 6.38 12.18 -9.56
CA GLN A 107 7.75 12.09 -9.04
C GLN A 107 7.81 12.47 -7.55
N GLU A 108 7.19 13.58 -7.15
CA GLU A 108 7.12 13.99 -5.74
C GLU A 108 6.37 12.94 -4.90
N TYR A 109 5.27 12.43 -5.44
CA TYR A 109 4.43 11.42 -4.80
C TYR A 109 5.18 10.10 -4.61
N LYS A 110 5.98 9.68 -5.59
CA LYS A 110 6.84 8.49 -5.49
C LYS A 110 7.86 8.63 -4.37
N VAL A 111 8.47 9.80 -4.22
CA VAL A 111 9.41 10.09 -3.12
C VAL A 111 8.69 10.08 -1.77
N LEU A 112 7.52 10.73 -1.67
CA LEU A 112 6.69 10.72 -0.46
C LEU A 112 6.26 9.30 -0.09
N LYS A 113 5.78 8.54 -1.08
CA LYS A 113 5.39 7.12 -0.95
C LYS A 113 6.57 6.30 -0.46
N ALA A 114 7.77 6.46 -1.03
CA ALA A 114 8.96 5.75 -0.57
C ALA A 114 9.34 6.11 0.87
N ARG A 115 9.11 7.35 1.32
CA ARG A 115 9.35 7.76 2.71
C ARG A 115 8.31 7.23 3.69
N LEU A 116 7.04 7.21 3.30
CA LEU A 116 5.93 6.75 4.15
C LEU A 116 5.75 5.22 4.12
N LEU A 117 6.10 4.57 3.01
CA LEU A 117 5.97 3.12 2.80
C LEU A 117 7.30 2.37 2.96
N GLY A 118 8.45 3.05 2.83
CA GLY A 118 9.77 2.43 2.90
C GLY A 118 10.33 2.35 4.32
N ASN A 119 10.95 1.21 4.63
CA ASN A 119 11.79 0.92 5.81
C ASN A 119 11.15 0.96 7.21
N GLU A 120 9.89 1.36 7.38
CA GLU A 120 9.21 1.13 8.65
C GLU A 120 8.84 -0.36 8.78
N SER A 121 9.42 -1.06 9.76
CA SER A 121 8.93 -2.38 10.18
C SER A 121 7.44 -2.29 10.46
N MET A 122 6.64 -3.26 9.98
CA MET A 122 5.20 -3.29 10.25
C MET A 122 4.94 -2.97 11.72
N SER A 123 4.07 -1.97 11.96
CA SER A 123 3.68 -1.62 13.32
C SER A 123 3.21 -2.88 14.05
N ARG A 124 3.78 -3.16 15.23
CA ARG A 124 3.30 -4.22 16.13
C ARG A 124 1.87 -3.97 16.60
N SER A 125 1.40 -2.73 16.49
CA SER A 125 0.00 -2.35 16.63
C SER A 125 -0.64 -2.51 15.27
N GLY A 126 -1.28 -3.66 15.05
CA GLY A 126 -2.24 -3.80 13.96
C GLY A 126 -3.38 -2.85 14.25
N ALA A 127 -3.62 -1.90 13.35
CA ALA A 127 -4.90 -1.21 13.33
C ALA A 127 -5.97 -2.31 13.32
N GLY A 128 -6.85 -2.31 14.33
CA GLY A 128 -8.02 -3.16 14.34
C GLY A 128 -8.75 -3.00 13.01
N VAL A 129 -9.26 -4.10 12.50
CA VAL A 129 -10.04 -4.17 11.24
C VAL A 129 -11.39 -3.43 11.38
N ASP A 130 -11.61 -2.74 12.49
CA ASP A 130 -12.83 -1.99 12.87
C ASP A 130 -12.76 -0.49 12.54
N GLY A 131 -11.64 0.04 12.04
CA GLY A 131 -11.56 1.45 11.61
C GLY A 131 -11.69 2.46 12.76
N HIS A 132 -11.64 2.00 14.01
CA HIS A 132 -11.56 2.88 15.17
C HIS A 132 -10.10 3.32 15.35
N MET A 133 -9.74 4.42 14.68
CA MET A 133 -8.62 5.24 15.16
C MET A 133 -8.84 5.53 16.64
N PHE A 134 -7.79 5.37 17.45
CA PHE A 134 -7.73 5.87 18.81
C PHE A 134 -8.27 7.30 18.88
N ILE A 135 -9.47 7.46 19.44
CA ILE A 135 -10.00 8.75 19.86
C ILE A 135 -9.36 9.04 21.20
N GLU A 136 -8.18 9.67 21.18
CA GLU A 136 -7.63 10.29 22.38
C GLU A 136 -7.19 11.72 22.07
N THR A 137 -8.15 12.54 21.63
CA THR A 137 -7.95 14.00 21.47
C THR A 137 -9.09 14.84 22.06
N THR A 138 -9.85 14.32 23.04
CA THR A 138 -10.88 15.10 23.74
C THR A 138 -10.37 15.92 24.94
N SER A 139 -9.06 16.07 25.15
CA SER A 139 -8.53 16.78 26.34
C SER A 139 -8.10 18.24 26.14
N ILE A 140 -8.22 18.85 24.94
CA ILE A 140 -7.77 20.24 24.73
C ILE A 140 -8.90 21.13 24.18
N LEU A 141 -9.99 21.24 24.94
CA LEU A 141 -10.96 22.33 24.80
C LEU A 141 -11.10 23.10 26.12
N ALA A 142 -9.96 23.47 26.71
CA ALA A 142 -9.93 24.58 27.66
C ALA A 142 -9.73 25.88 26.85
N LYS A 143 -10.76 26.73 26.85
CA LYS A 143 -10.82 28.02 26.14
C LYS A 143 -9.50 28.80 26.22
N PRO A 144 -8.82 29.12 25.10
CA PRO A 144 -7.66 29.99 25.15
C PRO A 144 -8.05 31.46 25.01
N LYS A 145 -7.53 32.30 25.91
CA LYS A 145 -7.31 33.72 25.61
C LYS A 145 -6.30 33.76 24.46
N LEU A 146 -6.67 34.36 23.33
CA LEU A 146 -5.80 34.51 22.16
C LEU A 146 -4.55 35.32 22.52
N VAL A 147 -3.43 34.63 22.69
CA VAL A 147 -2.08 35.19 22.65
C VAL A 147 -1.45 34.63 21.38
N LYS A 148 -0.64 35.42 20.65
CA LYS A 148 0.00 35.00 19.38
C LYS A 148 0.75 33.65 19.51
N ASP A 149 1.29 33.36 20.70
CA ASP A 149 1.95 32.09 21.03
C ASP A 149 1.00 30.87 20.99
N THR A 150 -0.30 31.08 21.23
CA THR A 150 -1.32 30.02 21.12
C THR A 150 -1.64 29.71 19.66
N VAL A 151 -1.67 30.71 18.79
CA VAL A 151 -1.94 30.49 17.35
C VAL A 151 -0.82 29.68 16.71
N LYS A 152 0.44 30.04 16.98
CA LYS A 152 1.59 29.27 16.50
C LYS A 152 1.56 27.81 17.01
N LYS A 153 1.31 27.60 18.30
CA LYS A 153 1.18 26.25 18.87
C LYS A 153 0.06 25.43 18.22
N LEU A 154 -1.06 26.05 17.88
CA LEU A 154 -2.16 25.38 17.17
C LEU A 154 -1.78 25.03 15.72
N GLN A 155 -1.04 25.91 15.04
CA GLN A 155 -0.53 25.65 13.68
C GLN A 155 0.48 24.49 13.69
N ASP A 156 1.45 24.52 14.59
CA ASP A 156 2.45 23.46 14.75
C ASP A 156 1.77 22.11 15.08
N HIS A 157 0.74 22.13 15.93
CA HIS A 157 -0.03 20.94 16.27
C HIS A 157 -0.88 20.41 15.10
N LEU A 158 -1.49 21.31 14.31
CA LEU A 158 -2.26 20.93 13.13
C LEU A 158 -1.35 20.28 12.06
N GLU A 159 -0.17 20.85 11.83
CA GLU A 159 0.84 20.28 10.94
C GLU A 159 1.26 18.88 11.39
N TYR A 160 1.54 18.71 12.70
CA TYR A 160 1.85 17.42 13.27
C TYR A 160 0.73 16.39 13.01
N LEU A 161 -0.53 16.76 13.29
CA LEU A 161 -1.69 15.88 13.06
C LEU A 161 -1.88 15.50 11.59
N ARG A 162 -1.64 16.43 10.66
CA ARG A 162 -1.70 16.16 9.21
C ARG A 162 -0.64 15.15 8.78
N LYS A 163 0.59 15.28 9.29
CA LYS A 163 1.67 14.33 9.00
C LYS A 163 1.39 12.95 9.61
N GLU A 164 0.85 12.88 10.82
CA GLU A 164 0.42 11.59 11.42
C GLU A 164 -0.74 10.97 10.63
N ASN A 165 -1.69 11.76 10.13
CA ASN A 165 -2.77 11.26 9.29
C ASN A 165 -2.25 10.67 7.97
N ALA A 166 -1.31 11.34 7.31
CA ALA A 166 -0.66 10.81 6.10
C ALA A 166 0.05 9.48 6.38
N ARG A 167 0.72 9.37 7.54
CA ARG A 167 1.37 8.13 7.98
C ARG A 167 0.36 7.01 8.23
N ALA A 168 -0.71 7.29 8.97
CA ALA A 168 -1.76 6.31 9.23
C ALA A 168 -2.42 5.82 7.93
N THR A 169 -2.68 6.74 7.00
CA THR A 169 -3.22 6.43 5.66
C THR A 169 -2.26 5.54 4.88
N ALA A 170 -0.97 5.88 4.85
CA ALA A 170 0.05 5.07 4.19
C ALA A 170 0.17 3.66 4.80
N ALA A 171 0.08 3.54 6.14
CA ALA A 171 0.04 2.24 6.82
C ALA A 171 -1.18 1.41 6.42
N ALA A 172 -2.37 2.02 6.34
CA ALA A 172 -3.59 1.37 5.90
C ALA A 172 -3.49 0.87 4.44
N VAL A 173 -2.96 1.70 3.54
CA VAL A 173 -2.70 1.32 2.13
C VAL A 173 -1.76 0.12 2.08
N ARG A 174 -0.67 0.13 2.86
CA ARG A 174 0.28 -0.98 2.94
C ARG A 174 -0.40 -2.27 3.42
N MET A 175 -1.15 -2.21 4.52
CA MET A 175 -1.88 -3.37 5.06
C MET A 175 -2.85 -3.95 4.03
N ARG A 176 -3.56 -3.09 3.29
CA ARG A 176 -4.49 -3.53 2.25
C ARG A 176 -3.77 -4.18 1.07
N GLN A 177 -2.68 -3.59 0.59
CA GLN A 177 -1.85 -4.17 -0.48
C GLN A 177 -1.28 -5.53 -0.06
N THR A 178 -0.82 -5.65 1.19
CA THR A 178 -0.37 -6.92 1.78
C THR A 178 -1.49 -7.96 1.78
N TRP A 179 -2.68 -7.58 2.26
CA TRP A 179 -3.85 -8.46 2.30
C TRP A 179 -4.25 -8.98 0.91
N VAL A 180 -4.34 -8.09 -0.07
CA VAL A 180 -4.69 -8.44 -1.46
C VAL A 180 -3.65 -9.39 -2.04
N THR A 181 -2.37 -9.10 -1.83
CA THR A 181 -1.26 -9.96 -2.28
C THR A 181 -1.32 -11.35 -1.65
N LEU A 182 -1.50 -11.43 -0.33
CA LEU A 182 -1.63 -12.70 0.38
C LEU A 182 -2.85 -13.51 -0.09
N SER A 183 -3.99 -12.84 -0.25
CA SER A 183 -5.23 -13.46 -0.70
C SER A 183 -5.06 -14.11 -2.07
N ARG A 184 -4.42 -13.41 -3.01
CA ARG A 184 -4.11 -13.95 -4.34
C ARG A 184 -3.12 -15.12 -4.27
N LEU A 185 -2.02 -15.01 -3.51
CA LEU A 185 -1.04 -16.09 -3.37
C LEU A 185 -1.65 -17.36 -2.76
N ILE A 186 -2.56 -17.22 -1.79
CA ILE A 186 -3.32 -18.33 -1.20
C ILE A 186 -4.25 -18.93 -2.26
N GLY A 187 -4.99 -18.10 -3.00
CA GLY A 187 -5.84 -18.53 -4.11
C GLY A 187 -5.09 -19.35 -5.15
N ASP A 188 -3.97 -18.81 -5.67
CA ASP A 188 -3.09 -19.49 -6.63
C ASP A 188 -2.59 -20.84 -6.08
N THR A 189 -2.21 -20.86 -4.80
CA THR A 189 -1.74 -22.08 -4.13
C THR A 189 -2.85 -23.13 -4.03
N LEU A 190 -4.07 -22.72 -3.66
CA LEU A 190 -5.22 -23.61 -3.57
C LEU A 190 -5.59 -24.18 -4.93
N VAL A 191 -5.63 -23.35 -5.97
CA VAL A 191 -5.91 -23.79 -7.35
C VAL A 191 -4.91 -24.86 -7.78
N VAL A 192 -3.61 -24.64 -7.55
CA VAL A 192 -2.57 -25.62 -7.90
C VAL A 192 -2.70 -26.93 -7.11
N LEU A 193 -3.06 -26.87 -5.82
CA LEU A 193 -3.22 -28.05 -4.98
C LEU A 193 -4.48 -28.86 -5.29
N GLN A 194 -5.52 -28.20 -5.79
CA GLN A 194 -6.82 -28.81 -6.11
C GLN A 194 -6.92 -29.28 -7.56
N ASP A 195 -5.95 -28.94 -8.42
CA ASP A 195 -5.95 -29.32 -9.82
C ASP A 195 -5.75 -30.85 -9.98
N PRO A 196 -6.78 -31.60 -10.42
CA PRO A 196 -6.68 -33.05 -10.57
C PRO A 196 -5.78 -33.46 -11.74
N ALA A 197 -5.42 -32.54 -12.63
CA ALA A 197 -4.52 -32.80 -13.76
C ALA A 197 -3.03 -32.79 -13.35
N ILE A 198 -2.70 -32.29 -12.15
CA ILE A 198 -1.33 -32.19 -11.66
C ILE A 198 -1.08 -33.29 -10.63
N SER A 199 0.08 -33.97 -10.73
CA SER A 199 0.44 -34.96 -9.73
C SER A 199 0.68 -34.33 -8.35
N PRO A 200 0.36 -35.03 -7.24
CA PRO A 200 0.46 -34.44 -5.90
C PRO A 200 1.86 -33.88 -5.55
N SER A 201 2.94 -34.54 -6.01
CA SER A 201 4.31 -34.07 -5.75
C SER A 201 4.65 -32.77 -6.50
N VAL A 202 4.15 -32.63 -7.73
CA VAL A 202 4.34 -31.43 -8.54
C VAL A 202 3.49 -30.29 -7.98
N ALA A 203 2.25 -30.57 -7.58
CA ALA A 203 1.37 -29.61 -6.93
C ALA A 203 1.99 -29.06 -5.64
N GLN A 204 2.52 -29.95 -4.78
CA GLN A 204 3.21 -29.56 -3.55
C GLN A 204 4.45 -28.69 -3.81
N THR A 205 5.25 -29.04 -4.82
CA THR A 205 6.46 -28.28 -5.18
C THR A 205 6.10 -26.88 -5.68
N ARG A 206 5.07 -26.75 -6.53
CA ARG A 206 4.58 -25.48 -7.06
C ARG A 206 3.93 -24.61 -5.98
N ALA A 207 3.16 -25.23 -5.07
CA ALA A 207 2.60 -24.57 -3.89
C ALA A 207 3.71 -24.01 -3.00
N LEU A 208 4.73 -24.82 -2.69
CA LEU A 208 5.87 -24.38 -1.89
C LEU A 208 6.64 -23.24 -2.56
N ALA A 209 6.83 -23.28 -3.88
CA ALA A 209 7.46 -22.19 -4.61
C ALA A 209 6.65 -20.88 -4.49
N THR A 210 5.32 -20.97 -4.59
CA THR A 210 4.41 -19.81 -4.41
C THR A 210 4.44 -19.26 -2.99
N LEU A 211 4.42 -20.12 -1.96
CA LEU A 211 4.55 -19.71 -0.56
C LEU A 211 5.95 -19.16 -0.25
N THR A 212 7.00 -19.67 -0.89
CA THR A 212 8.36 -19.13 -0.72
C THR A 212 8.44 -17.70 -1.27
N ARG A 213 7.69 -17.38 -2.33
CA ARG A 213 7.57 -16.00 -2.83
C ARG A 213 6.88 -15.06 -1.84
N SER A 214 5.91 -15.53 -1.05
CA SER A 214 5.26 -14.68 -0.03
C SER A 214 6.25 -14.20 1.05
N ARG A 215 7.27 -15.02 1.35
CA ARG A 215 8.38 -14.66 2.23
C ARG A 215 9.25 -13.54 1.64
N THR A 216 9.43 -13.49 0.31
CA THR A 216 10.21 -12.45 -0.36
C THR A 216 9.50 -11.10 -0.45
N HIS A 217 8.18 -11.08 -0.27
CA HIS A 217 7.38 -9.86 -0.28
C HIS A 217 7.21 -9.23 1.12
N ASP A 218 7.94 -9.73 2.14
CA ASP A 218 7.84 -9.32 3.57
C ASP A 218 6.38 -9.34 4.11
N LEU A 219 5.52 -10.17 3.49
CA LEU A 219 4.09 -10.30 3.81
C LEU A 219 3.85 -11.17 5.04
N LEU A 220 4.83 -12.00 5.38
CA LEU A 220 4.79 -12.87 6.54
C LEU A 220 5.57 -12.21 7.67
N PHE A 221 4.98 -12.19 8.87
CA PHE A 221 5.68 -11.77 10.07
C PHE A 221 7.02 -12.49 10.17
N ARG A 222 8.10 -11.74 10.40
CA ARG A 222 9.37 -12.38 10.77
C ARG A 222 9.13 -13.07 12.11
N ALA A 223 9.39 -14.37 12.21
CA ALA A 223 9.15 -15.14 13.43
C ALA A 223 9.79 -14.50 14.68
N ALA A 224 10.91 -13.80 14.52
CA ALA A 224 11.59 -13.03 15.56
C ALA A 224 10.85 -11.76 16.05
N GLN A 225 9.77 -11.36 15.39
CA GLN A 225 8.98 -10.16 15.68
C GLN A 225 7.60 -10.47 16.26
N LEU A 226 7.18 -11.74 16.24
CA LEU A 226 5.97 -12.18 16.92
C LEU A 226 6.24 -12.23 18.43
N PRO A 227 5.33 -11.72 19.29
CA PRO A 227 5.40 -12.03 20.71
C PRO A 227 5.36 -13.56 20.86
N PRO A 228 6.07 -14.14 21.85
CA PRO A 228 5.99 -15.57 22.10
C PRO A 228 4.51 -15.94 22.26
N VAL A 229 4.03 -16.87 21.43
CA VAL A 229 2.68 -17.40 21.57
C VAL A 229 2.60 -18.00 22.96
N PRO A 230 1.72 -17.52 23.85
CA PRO A 230 1.47 -18.21 25.09
C PRO A 230 1.02 -19.61 24.69
N LEU A 231 1.79 -20.62 25.06
CA LEU A 231 1.32 -22.00 25.02
C LEU A 231 0.10 -22.01 25.94
N LEU A 232 -1.09 -21.86 25.36
CA LEU A 232 -2.34 -22.15 26.06
C LEU A 232 -2.15 -23.59 26.52
N GLY A 233 -2.10 -23.76 27.84
CA GLY A 233 -1.83 -25.02 28.50
C GLY A 233 -2.69 -26.09 27.85
N ILE A 234 -2.06 -26.93 27.03
CA ILE A 234 -2.47 -28.31 26.90
C ILE A 234 -2.01 -28.89 28.23
N ASP A 235 -2.83 -28.68 29.26
CA ASP A 235 -2.78 -29.50 30.45
C ASP A 235 -3.15 -30.90 29.95
N ASP A 236 -2.15 -31.77 29.87
CA ASP A 236 -2.36 -33.21 29.73
C ASP A 236 -3.25 -33.64 30.91
N GLN A 237 -4.54 -33.84 30.63
CA GLN A 237 -5.45 -34.65 31.45
C GLN A 237 -5.86 -35.89 30.66
#